data_AF-A0A2E0BAN7-F1
#
_entry.id   AF-A0A2E0BAN7-F1
#
_cell.length_a   1.000
_cell.length_b   1.000
_cell.length_c   1.000
_cell.angle_alpha   90.00
_cell.angle_beta   90.00
_cell.angle_gamma   90.00
#
_symmetry.space_group_name_H-M   'P 1'
#
loop_
_entity.id
_entity.type
_entity.pdbx_description
1 polymer ?
#
loop_
_entity_poly.entity_id
_entity_poly.type
_entity_poly.pdbx_seq_one_letter_code
_entity_poly.pdbx_strand_id
1 'polypeptide(L)'
;MAFPLTDSKNRKLYKLRVLDGEICILSEGEFDALDSSYISNWDLSSRLEIPSGSLTTEKVNGKGIDVLYLDQKIHVKGRSGGERCRPFGRNKSQKLKKLFQEYEIPLWQRDRMPLIYIGGKLAAVGDLWVCDEFHAKQDSKGISIDWTDNLIN
;
A
#
# COMPACT_ATOMS: atom_id res chain seq x y z
N MET A 1 16.47 -23.82 -4.76
CA MET A 1 16.16 -25.01 -3.94
C MET A 1 15.28 -24.51 -2.79
N ALA A 2 14.02 -24.93 -2.70
CA ALA A 2 13.13 -24.54 -1.61
C ALA A 2 13.10 -25.68 -0.58
N PHE A 3 13.26 -25.36 0.70
CA PHE A 3 13.07 -26.30 1.80
C PHE A 3 11.62 -26.13 2.30
N PRO A 4 10.67 -27.00 1.89
CA PRO A 4 9.30 -26.88 2.36
C PRO A 4 9.27 -27.17 3.86
N LEU A 5 8.88 -26.17 4.65
CA LEU A 5 8.55 -26.37 6.06
C LEU A 5 7.08 -26.77 6.12
N THR A 6 6.77 -27.82 6.86
CA THR A 6 5.39 -28.26 7.09
C THR A 6 5.14 -28.39 8.59
N ASP A 7 3.88 -28.30 9.02
CA ASP A 7 3.54 -28.65 10.40
C ASP A 7 3.82 -30.14 10.64
N SER A 8 3.85 -30.58 11.90
CA SER A 8 4.10 -31.98 12.28
C SER A 8 3.13 -32.98 11.66
N LYS A 9 2.02 -32.50 11.08
CA LYS A 9 0.98 -33.28 10.43
C LYS A 9 0.99 -33.18 8.90
N ASN A 10 1.94 -32.46 8.30
CA ASN A 10 2.05 -32.22 6.86
C ASN A 10 0.79 -31.64 6.17
N ARG A 11 0.03 -30.81 6.88
CA ARG A 11 -1.22 -30.20 6.38
C ARG A 11 -1.05 -28.76 5.91
N LYS A 12 -0.10 -28.03 6.49
CA LYS A 12 0.14 -26.62 6.18
C LYS A 12 1.59 -26.43 5.77
N LEU A 13 1.81 -25.83 4.61
CA LEU A 13 3.13 -25.42 4.15
C LEU A 13 3.48 -24.07 4.76
N TYR A 14 4.76 -23.89 5.07
CA TYR A 14 5.34 -22.69 5.61
C TYR A 14 6.55 -22.24 4.80
N LYS A 15 6.77 -20.93 4.76
CA LYS A 15 7.93 -20.27 4.18
C LYS A 15 8.71 -19.60 5.31
N LEU A 16 10.02 -19.87 5.33
CA LEU A 16 10.98 -19.12 6.14
C LEU A 16 11.34 -17.82 5.41
N ARG A 17 11.29 -16.70 6.12
CA ARG A 17 11.72 -15.38 5.61
C ARG A 17 12.47 -14.61 6.69
N VAL A 18 13.34 -13.70 6.25
CA VAL A 18 13.97 -12.71 7.13
C VAL A 18 13.33 -11.36 6.82
N LEU A 19 12.68 -10.75 7.81
CA LEU A 19 12.01 -9.45 7.73
C LEU A 19 12.57 -8.56 8.84
N ASP A 20 13.14 -7.40 8.47
CA ASP A 20 13.71 -6.41 9.38
C ASP A 20 14.69 -6.97 10.44
N GLY A 21 15.44 -8.01 10.07
CA GLY A 21 16.41 -8.69 10.94
C GLY A 21 15.84 -9.84 11.75
N GLU A 22 14.54 -10.09 11.70
CA GLU A 22 13.85 -11.18 12.38
C GLU A 22 13.56 -12.34 11.42
N ILE A 23 13.56 -13.57 11.95
CA ILE A 23 13.20 -14.78 11.19
C ILE A 23 11.72 -15.09 11.41
N CYS A 24 10.94 -15.01 10.35
CA CYS A 24 9.50 -15.31 10.37
C CYS A 24 9.22 -16.65 9.70
N ILE A 25 8.32 -17.44 10.30
CA ILE A 25 7.73 -18.64 9.71
C ILE A 25 6.29 -18.30 9.37
N LEU A 26 5.97 -18.20 8.09
CA LEU A 26 4.65 -17.83 7.61
C LEU A 26 4.04 -18.99 6.86
N SER A 27 2.76 -19.25 7.04
CA SER A 27 2.07 -20.26 6.26
C SER A 27 1.83 -19.79 4.82
N GLU A 28 1.67 -20.76 3.92
CA GLU A 28 1.38 -20.50 2.53
C GLU A 28 0.08 -19.69 2.39
N GLY A 29 0.14 -18.55 1.68
CA GLY A 29 -0.96 -17.59 1.57
C GLY A 29 -0.79 -16.33 2.44
N GLU A 30 -0.16 -16.42 3.61
CA GLU A 30 -0.06 -15.28 4.54
C GLU A 30 0.86 -14.18 3.99
N PHE A 31 1.88 -14.56 3.21
CA PHE A 31 2.81 -13.62 2.58
C PHE A 31 2.34 -13.10 1.22
N ASP A 32 1.17 -13.51 0.74
CA ASP A 32 0.80 -13.25 -0.63
C ASP A 32 0.75 -11.75 -0.90
N ALA A 33 1.41 -11.35 -2.00
CA ALA A 33 1.39 -9.98 -2.48
C ALA A 33 -0.05 -9.51 -2.67
N LEU A 34 -0.25 -8.19 -2.64
CA LEU A 34 -1.49 -7.64 -3.16
C LEU A 34 -1.47 -7.80 -4.69
N ASP A 35 -2.11 -8.86 -5.18
CA ASP A 35 -2.07 -9.25 -6.59
C ASP A 35 -2.34 -8.05 -7.52
N SER A 36 -1.58 -7.92 -8.60
CA SER A 36 -1.70 -6.82 -9.55
C SER A 36 -3.09 -6.68 -10.19
N SER A 37 -3.87 -7.77 -10.23
CA SER A 37 -5.26 -7.83 -10.68
C SER A 37 -6.27 -7.39 -9.62
N TYR A 38 -5.85 -7.27 -8.35
CA TYR A 38 -6.70 -6.78 -7.28
C TYR A 38 -7.13 -5.35 -7.58
N ILE A 39 -8.45 -5.15 -7.55
CA ILE A 39 -9.08 -3.84 -7.63
C ILE A 39 -10.31 -3.84 -6.74
N SER A 40 -10.44 -2.81 -5.91
CA SER A 40 -11.64 -2.57 -5.12
C SER A 40 -12.04 -1.10 -5.23
N ASN A 41 -13.35 -0.84 -5.23
CA ASN A 41 -13.86 0.52 -5.05
C ASN A 41 -13.69 0.91 -3.59
N TRP A 42 -13.39 2.17 -3.34
CA TRP A 42 -13.31 2.70 -1.99
C TRP A 42 -13.93 4.09 -1.94
N ASP A 43 -14.33 4.52 -0.75
CA ASP A 43 -14.93 5.83 -0.51
C ASP A 43 -14.01 6.77 0.29
N LEU A 44 -12.79 6.32 0.63
CA LEU A 44 -11.86 7.03 1.52
C LEU A 44 -12.50 7.44 2.86
N SER A 45 -13.48 6.67 3.35
CA SER A 45 -14.22 6.98 4.56
C SER A 45 -14.43 5.75 5.44
N SER A 46 -14.87 4.65 4.85
CA SER A 46 -15.07 3.38 5.55
C SER A 46 -13.78 2.59 5.62
N ARG A 47 -13.64 1.75 6.66
CA ARG A 47 -12.55 0.77 6.73
C ARG A 47 -12.67 -0.19 5.55
N LEU A 48 -11.58 -0.37 4.81
CA LEU A 48 -11.52 -1.30 3.69
C LEU A 48 -10.60 -2.47 4.01
N GLU A 49 -11.17 -3.68 3.97
CA GLU A 49 -10.39 -4.92 4.04
C GLU A 49 -9.84 -5.27 2.65
N ILE A 50 -8.55 -5.58 2.60
CA ILE A 50 -7.83 -5.98 1.38
C ILE A 50 -7.02 -7.26 1.68
N PRO A 51 -6.60 -8.03 0.67
CA PRO A 51 -5.82 -9.25 0.90
C PRO A 51 -4.54 -9.04 1.74
N SER A 52 -3.89 -7.88 1.58
CA SER A 52 -2.66 -7.54 2.31
C SER A 52 -2.88 -6.84 3.66
N GLY A 53 -4.11 -6.75 4.16
CA GLY A 53 -4.42 -6.13 5.45
C GLY A 53 -5.64 -5.21 5.41
N SER A 54 -5.57 -4.05 6.07
CA SER A 54 -6.71 -3.13 6.12
C SER A 54 -6.30 -1.68 5.95
N LEU A 55 -7.17 -0.89 5.34
CA LEU A 55 -7.04 0.56 5.21
C LEU A 55 -8.05 1.27 6.11
N THR A 56 -7.58 2.23 6.89
CA THR A 56 -8.40 3.17 7.65
C THR A 56 -8.05 4.60 7.27
N THR A 57 -8.90 5.54 7.67
CA THR A 57 -8.68 6.96 7.37
C THR A 57 -8.90 7.84 8.58
N GLU A 58 -8.19 8.95 8.60
CA GLU A 58 -8.35 10.03 9.58
C GLU A 58 -8.56 11.37 8.85
N LYS A 59 -9.51 12.18 9.32
CA LYS A 59 -9.69 13.55 8.82
C LYS A 59 -8.62 14.45 9.43
N VAL A 60 -7.86 15.11 8.57
CA VAL A 60 -6.70 15.92 8.93
C VAL A 60 -6.74 17.26 8.20
N ASN A 61 -5.92 18.23 8.60
CA ASN A 61 -5.80 19.53 7.91
C ASN A 61 -4.38 19.68 7.36
N GLY A 62 -4.24 20.24 6.16
CA GLY A 62 -2.93 20.56 5.60
C GLY A 62 -2.10 19.38 5.10
N LYS A 63 -2.65 18.16 5.14
CA LYS A 63 -1.97 16.92 4.74
C LYS A 63 -2.96 15.88 4.24
N GLY A 64 -2.46 14.78 3.69
CA GLY A 64 -3.30 13.70 3.17
C GLY A 64 -3.92 14.04 1.82
N ILE A 65 -4.90 13.25 1.39
CA ILE A 65 -5.65 13.47 0.14
C ILE A 65 -6.65 14.60 0.35
N ASP A 66 -6.61 15.65 -0.48
CA ASP A 66 -7.54 16.78 -0.41
C ASP A 66 -8.99 16.33 -0.63
N VAL A 67 -9.90 16.79 0.23
CA VAL A 67 -11.32 16.40 0.17
C VAL A 67 -12.01 16.82 -1.13
N LEU A 68 -11.43 17.76 -1.89
CA LEU A 68 -11.94 18.17 -3.20
C LEU A 68 -11.97 17.03 -4.24
N TYR A 69 -11.21 15.96 -3.99
CA TYR A 69 -11.11 14.80 -4.88
C TYR A 69 -12.11 13.67 -4.55
N LEU A 70 -12.89 13.77 -3.46
CA LEU A 70 -13.74 12.68 -2.97
C LEU A 70 -14.94 12.36 -3.87
N ASP A 71 -15.38 13.32 -4.70
CA ASP A 71 -16.48 13.11 -5.65
C ASP A 71 -16.06 12.31 -6.90
N GLN A 72 -14.75 12.02 -7.05
CA GLN A 72 -14.24 11.23 -8.15
C GLN A 72 -14.25 9.73 -7.84
N LYS A 73 -14.13 8.91 -8.87
CA LYS A 73 -14.03 7.46 -8.69
C LYS A 73 -12.71 7.10 -8.02
N ILE A 74 -12.80 6.47 -6.85
CA ILE A 74 -11.65 6.03 -6.05
C ILE A 74 -11.53 4.51 -6.09
N HIS A 75 -10.31 4.03 -6.32
CA HIS A 75 -9.98 2.61 -6.34
C HIS A 75 -8.73 2.31 -5.53
N VAL A 76 -8.72 1.15 -4.89
CA VAL A 76 -7.50 0.54 -4.35
C VAL A 76 -7.06 -0.57 -5.28
N LYS A 77 -5.77 -0.61 -5.64
CA LYS A 77 -5.20 -1.59 -6.56
C LYS A 77 -3.91 -2.19 -6.02
N GLY A 78 -3.65 -3.44 -6.41
CA GLY A 78 -2.32 -4.03 -6.31
C GLY A 78 -1.33 -3.40 -7.30
N ARG A 79 -0.03 -3.55 -7.04
CA ARG A 79 1.00 -3.00 -7.92
C ARG A 79 1.14 -3.86 -9.18
N SER A 80 1.11 -3.21 -10.34
CA SER A 80 1.27 -3.82 -11.67
C SER A 80 2.63 -3.56 -12.31
N GLY A 81 3.37 -2.56 -11.81
CA GLY A 81 4.62 -2.10 -12.38
C GLY A 81 4.42 -1.02 -13.45
N GLY A 82 5.36 -0.08 -13.52
CA GLY A 82 5.31 1.05 -14.46
C GLY A 82 4.60 2.29 -13.91
N GLU A 83 4.03 2.22 -12.71
CA GLU A 83 3.38 3.35 -12.05
C GLU A 83 4.35 4.51 -11.87
N ARG A 84 3.79 5.72 -11.88
CA ARG A 84 4.53 6.96 -11.68
C ARG A 84 3.81 7.83 -10.68
N CYS A 85 4.56 8.44 -9.78
CA CYS A 85 4.07 9.40 -8.82
C CYS A 85 5.09 10.53 -8.70
N ARG A 86 4.60 11.71 -8.34
CA ARG A 86 5.43 12.78 -7.80
C ARG A 86 4.97 12.94 -6.36
N PRO A 87 5.64 12.33 -5.35
CA PRO A 87 5.30 12.57 -3.96
C PRO A 87 5.26 14.07 -3.66
N PHE A 88 4.36 14.48 -2.78
CA PHE A 88 4.23 15.88 -2.36
C PHE A 88 5.59 16.47 -1.94
N GLY A 89 5.84 17.71 -2.32
CA GLY A 89 7.10 18.42 -2.01
C GLY A 89 8.29 18.06 -2.91
N ARG A 90 8.11 17.21 -3.94
CA ARG A 90 9.16 16.89 -4.92
C ARG A 90 8.97 17.63 -6.25
N ASN A 91 10.09 17.97 -6.88
CA ASN A 91 10.14 18.72 -8.14
C ASN A 91 9.72 17.90 -9.38
N LYS A 92 9.92 16.57 -9.40
CA LYS A 92 9.71 15.74 -10.60
C LYS A 92 9.04 14.42 -10.28
N SER A 93 8.21 13.94 -11.23
CA SER A 93 7.62 12.60 -11.20
C SER A 93 8.68 11.53 -11.46
N GLN A 94 8.65 10.45 -10.69
CA GLN A 94 9.52 9.29 -10.80
C GLN A 94 8.70 8.01 -11.00
N LYS A 95 9.35 6.95 -11.51
CA LYS A 95 8.75 5.60 -11.49
C LYS A 95 8.65 5.12 -10.04
N LEU A 96 7.56 4.45 -9.70
CA LEU A 96 7.29 3.98 -8.34
C LEU A 96 8.37 3.01 -7.83
N LYS A 97 8.91 2.14 -8.71
CA LYS A 97 10.07 1.30 -8.39
C LYS A 97 11.27 2.09 -7.86
N LYS A 98 11.55 3.25 -8.45
CA LYS A 98 12.68 4.09 -8.05
C LYS A 98 12.38 4.82 -6.74
N LEU A 99 11.14 5.31 -6.56
CA LEU A 99 10.71 5.86 -5.28
C LEU A 99 10.88 4.83 -4.16
N PHE A 100 10.39 3.60 -4.32
CA PHE A 100 10.59 2.57 -3.30
C PHE A 100 12.06 2.27 -2.99
N GLN A 101 12.98 2.43 -3.95
CA GLN A 101 14.42 2.32 -3.67
C GLN A 101 14.95 3.51 -2.88
N GLU A 102 14.54 4.73 -3.25
CA GLU A 102 14.95 5.97 -2.57
C GLU A 102 14.43 6.05 -1.12
N TYR A 103 13.22 5.55 -0.87
CA TYR A 103 12.62 5.46 0.46
C TYR A 103 12.97 4.16 1.19
N GLU A 104 13.91 3.38 0.66
CA GLU A 104 14.43 2.14 1.28
C GLU A 104 13.36 1.10 1.63
N ILE A 105 12.21 1.14 0.95
CA ILE A 105 11.09 0.21 1.19
C ILE A 105 11.54 -1.20 0.82
N PRO A 106 11.45 -2.21 1.71
CA PRO A 106 11.85 -3.57 1.40
C PRO A 106 11.03 -4.19 0.27
N LEU A 107 11.64 -5.04 -0.56
CA LEU A 107 10.98 -5.66 -1.72
C LEU A 107 9.66 -6.36 -1.36
N TRP A 108 9.63 -7.04 -0.21
CA TRP A 108 8.46 -7.76 0.27
C TRP A 108 7.27 -6.83 0.58
N GLN A 109 7.54 -5.67 1.17
CA GLN A 109 6.52 -4.70 1.50
C GLN A 109 5.96 -4.05 0.22
N ARG A 110 6.83 -3.79 -0.78
CA ARG A 110 6.43 -3.09 -2.01
C ARG A 110 5.31 -3.79 -2.79
N ASP A 111 5.30 -5.13 -2.80
CA ASP A 111 4.28 -5.92 -3.54
C ASP A 111 2.97 -6.06 -2.74
N ARG A 112 2.97 -5.67 -1.46
CA ARG A 112 1.80 -5.67 -0.57
C ARG A 112 1.13 -4.31 -0.44
N MET A 113 1.87 -3.25 -0.77
CA MET A 113 1.42 -1.86 -0.72
C MET A 113 0.15 -1.65 -1.54
N PRO A 114 -0.95 -1.21 -0.90
CA PRO A 114 -2.13 -0.76 -1.63
C PRO A 114 -1.84 0.55 -2.37
N LEU A 115 -2.20 0.61 -3.64
CA LEU A 115 -2.13 1.83 -4.44
C LEU A 115 -3.50 2.47 -4.56
N ILE A 116 -3.62 3.73 -4.12
CA ILE A 116 -4.89 4.46 -4.15
C ILE A 116 -4.93 5.30 -5.41
N TYR A 117 -5.94 5.05 -6.24
CA TYR A 117 -6.20 5.77 -7.47
C TYR A 117 -7.44 6.63 -7.34
N ILE A 118 -7.38 7.85 -7.86
CA ILE A 118 -8.52 8.77 -7.96
C ILE A 118 -8.61 9.29 -9.38
N GLY A 119 -9.78 9.19 -10.00
CA GLY A 119 -9.98 9.64 -11.38
C GLY A 119 -9.05 8.93 -12.39
N GLY A 120 -8.61 7.70 -12.06
CA GLY A 120 -7.68 6.92 -12.88
C GLY A 120 -6.19 7.26 -12.71
N LYS A 121 -5.82 8.20 -11.84
CA LYS A 121 -4.43 8.56 -11.54
C LYS A 121 -4.02 8.06 -10.15
N LEU A 122 -2.74 7.72 -9.98
CA LEU A 122 -2.19 7.33 -8.69
C LEU A 122 -2.18 8.56 -7.75
N ALA A 123 -2.92 8.45 -6.65
CA ALA A 123 -3.11 9.50 -5.67
C ALA A 123 -2.29 9.27 -4.39
N ALA A 124 -2.17 8.03 -3.93
CA ALA A 124 -1.35 7.70 -2.77
C ALA A 124 -0.78 6.27 -2.85
N VAL A 125 0.28 6.02 -2.09
CA VAL A 125 0.92 4.71 -1.96
C VAL A 125 0.81 4.29 -0.50
N GLY A 126 -0.24 3.52 -0.19
CA GLY A 126 -0.63 3.19 1.18
C GLY A 126 -0.67 4.42 2.07
N ASP A 127 0.01 4.30 3.20
CA ASP A 127 0.28 5.33 4.21
C ASP A 127 1.65 6.02 4.02
N LEU A 128 2.44 5.63 3.01
CA LEU A 128 3.80 6.15 2.82
C LEU A 128 3.81 7.60 2.33
N TRP A 129 3.02 7.91 1.31
CA TRP A 129 2.90 9.28 0.79
C TRP A 129 1.68 9.49 -0.12
N VAL A 130 1.31 10.76 -0.26
CA VAL A 130 0.34 11.26 -1.25
C VAL A 130 1.09 11.90 -2.42
N CYS A 131 0.63 11.66 -3.64
CA CYS A 131 1.14 12.32 -4.83
C CYS A 131 0.70 13.79 -4.83
N ASP A 132 1.60 14.68 -5.23
CA ASP A 132 1.49 16.14 -5.09
C ASP A 132 0.20 16.73 -5.68
N GLU A 133 -0.32 16.17 -6.77
CA GLU A 133 -1.59 16.59 -7.37
C GLU A 133 -2.77 16.47 -6.39
N PHE A 134 -2.75 15.46 -5.52
CA PHE A 134 -3.86 15.11 -4.62
C PHE A 134 -3.65 15.60 -3.19
N HIS A 135 -2.50 16.18 -2.88
CA HIS A 135 -2.16 16.55 -1.52
C HIS A 135 -2.95 17.78 -1.05
N ALA A 136 -3.54 17.70 0.14
CA ALA A 136 -4.26 18.82 0.76
C ALA A 136 -3.32 20.00 1.02
N LYS A 137 -3.75 21.21 0.66
CA LYS A 137 -3.03 22.45 1.00
C LYS A 137 -3.21 22.77 2.48
N GLN A 138 -2.35 23.63 3.03
CA GLN A 138 -2.29 23.96 4.47
C GLN A 138 -3.64 24.33 5.09
N ASP A 139 -4.49 25.04 4.35
CA ASP A 139 -5.83 25.48 4.81
C ASP A 139 -6.99 24.59 4.31
N SER A 140 -6.67 23.50 3.62
CA SER A 140 -7.65 22.51 3.15
C SER A 140 -7.80 21.36 4.14
N LYS A 141 -9.01 20.81 4.19
CA LYS A 141 -9.24 19.50 4.81
C LYS A 141 -8.66 18.41 3.92
N GLY A 142 -8.06 17.40 4.53
CA GLY A 142 -7.56 16.23 3.86
C GLY A 142 -7.89 14.94 4.61
N ILE A 143 -7.61 13.83 3.96
CA ILE A 143 -7.81 12.48 4.46
C ILE A 143 -6.44 11.80 4.54
N SER A 144 -5.99 11.49 5.75
CA SER A 144 -4.84 10.60 5.98
C SER A 144 -5.28 9.17 5.79
N ILE A 145 -4.42 8.34 5.21
CA ILE A 145 -4.63 6.92 5.04
C ILE A 145 -3.66 6.21 5.98
N ASP A 146 -4.17 5.24 6.73
CA ASP A 146 -3.35 4.34 7.53
C ASP A 146 -3.55 2.92 6.97
N TRP A 147 -2.44 2.23 6.70
CA TRP A 147 -2.45 0.86 6.25
C TRP A 147 -1.87 -0.05 7.32
N THR A 148 -2.65 -1.04 7.74
CA THR A 148 -2.19 -2.09 8.65
C THR A 148 -1.91 -3.35 7.85
N ASP A 149 -0.63 -3.71 7.71
CA ASP A 149 -0.21 -4.97 7.10
C ASP A 149 -0.57 -6.13 8.02
N ASN A 150 -1.22 -7.17 7.48
CA ASN A 150 -1.55 -8.37 8.26
C ASN A 150 -0.37 -9.33 8.50
N LEU A 151 0.84 -9.00 8.02
CA LEU A 151 2.07 -9.74 8.28
C LEU A 151 2.87 -9.23 9.49
N ILE A 152 2.69 -7.97 9.87
CA ILE A 152 3.45 -7.30 10.92
C ILE A 152 2.49 -7.10 12.09
N ASN A 153 2.25 -8.18 12.84
CA ASN A 153 1.49 -8.15 14.09
C ASN A 153 2.43 -8.13 15.28
#